data_AF-S8DVD7-F1
#
_entry.id   AF-S8DVD7-F1
#
_cell.length_a   1.000
_cell.length_b   1.000
_cell.length_c   1.000
_cell.angle_alpha   90.00
_cell.angle_beta   90.00
_cell.angle_gamma   90.00
#
_symmetry.space_group_name_H-M   'P 1'
#
loop_
_entity.id
_entity.type
_entity.pdbx_description
1 polymer ?
#
loop_
_entity_poly.entity_id
_entity_poly.type
_entity_poly.pdbx_seq_one_letter_code
_entity_poly.pdbx_strand_id
1 'polypeptide(L)'
;EFVRSARSRRRYWARSYAGWRRFTAAEPGPAHIALASLEKAGRINFLMTQNVDRLHHRAGSNPLELHGTVYRVGCIECGFSLSRSSFQDRVKELNPKWADAVENLDYDSNSDSSFGMKQRPDGDIEIDEKLEEGLDIPSCHRCNGILKPDVVFFGDNVPKGRADRAMEAVRGCDAFLALGTSLMTMSAFRLI
;
A
#
# COMPACT_ATOMS: atom_id res chain seq x y z
N GLU A 1 -13.42 9.24 -1.36
CA GLU A 1 -13.54 9.98 -0.09
C GLU A 1 -12.27 10.77 0.26
N PHE A 2 -11.09 10.14 0.26
CA PHE A 2 -9.79 10.74 0.61
C PHE A 2 -9.52 12.13 -0.02
N VAL A 3 -9.67 12.28 -1.33
CA VAL A 3 -9.41 13.56 -2.02
C VAL A 3 -10.36 14.67 -1.55
N ARG A 4 -11.61 14.33 -1.23
CA ARG A 4 -12.68 15.29 -0.93
C ARG A 4 -12.72 15.74 0.54
N SER A 5 -12.04 15.04 1.45
CA SER A 5 -12.17 15.28 2.91
C SER A 5 -10.81 15.33 3.60
N ALA A 6 -10.48 16.49 4.19
CA ALA A 6 -9.28 16.65 5.00
C ALA A 6 -9.26 15.72 6.23
N ARG A 7 -10.44 15.49 6.85
CA ARG A 7 -10.60 14.54 7.95
C ARG A 7 -10.26 13.12 7.50
N SER A 8 -10.76 12.68 6.35
CA SER A 8 -10.50 11.33 5.82
C SER A 8 -9.02 11.14 5.46
N ARG A 9 -8.33 12.21 4.99
CA ARG A 9 -6.87 12.17 4.78
C ARG A 9 -6.09 12.04 6.07
N ARG A 10 -6.42 12.83 7.09
CA ARG A 10 -5.80 12.77 8.42
C ARG A 10 -5.94 11.37 9.01
N ARG A 11 -7.16 10.84 9.03
CA ARG A 11 -7.45 9.48 9.48
C ARG A 11 -6.64 8.42 8.74
N TYR A 12 -6.60 8.47 7.41
CA TYR A 12 -5.82 7.52 6.61
C TYR A 12 -4.34 7.58 6.96
N TRP A 13 -3.76 8.77 6.98
CA TRP A 13 -2.32 8.94 7.22
C TRP A 13 -1.92 8.62 8.66
N ALA A 14 -2.77 8.90 9.66
CA ALA A 14 -2.55 8.47 11.04
C ALA A 14 -2.43 6.94 11.13
N ARG A 15 -3.39 6.22 10.53
CA ARG A 15 -3.43 4.75 10.45
C ARG A 15 -2.23 4.17 9.72
N SER A 16 -1.94 4.75 8.55
CA SER A 16 -0.79 4.35 7.74
C SER A 16 0.54 4.61 8.45
N TYR A 17 0.69 5.70 9.19
CA TYR A 17 1.91 6.01 9.95
C TYR A 17 2.13 4.99 11.05
N ALA A 18 1.12 4.71 11.88
CA ALA A 18 1.24 3.76 12.99
C ALA A 18 1.53 2.34 12.50
N GLY A 19 0.88 1.92 11.41
CA GLY A 19 1.08 0.59 10.83
C GLY A 19 2.37 0.40 10.07
N TRP A 20 3.08 1.48 9.73
CA TRP A 20 4.23 1.44 8.83
C TRP A 20 5.33 0.49 9.31
N ARG A 21 5.67 0.52 10.61
CA ARG A 21 6.71 -0.34 11.19
C ARG A 21 6.43 -1.83 10.96
N ARG A 22 5.23 -2.29 11.31
CA ARG A 22 4.80 -3.69 11.11
C ARG A 22 4.74 -4.05 9.62
N PHE A 23 4.17 -3.16 8.82
CA PHE A 23 4.06 -3.39 7.38
C PHE A 23 5.44 -3.63 6.74
N THR A 24 6.43 -2.80 7.08
CA THR A 24 7.79 -2.96 6.56
C THR A 24 8.54 -4.18 7.10
N ALA A 25 8.17 -4.67 8.28
CA ALA A 25 8.77 -5.85 8.90
C ALA A 25 8.28 -7.19 8.32
N ALA A 26 7.21 -7.19 7.52
CA ALA A 26 6.70 -8.42 6.90
C ALA A 26 7.73 -9.01 5.93
N GLU A 27 7.98 -10.32 6.00
CA GLU A 27 8.92 -11.02 5.11
C GLU A 27 8.18 -11.83 4.03
N PRO A 28 8.80 -12.06 2.85
CA PRO A 28 8.19 -12.90 1.83
C PRO A 28 7.99 -14.34 2.31
N GLY A 29 6.73 -14.81 2.28
CA GLY A 29 6.41 -16.21 2.55
C GLY A 29 6.82 -17.19 1.44
N PRO A 30 6.68 -18.52 1.66
CA PRO A 30 7.13 -19.57 0.73
C PRO A 30 6.57 -19.43 -0.70
N ALA A 31 5.32 -18.99 -0.85
CA ALA A 31 4.71 -18.79 -2.16
C ALA A 31 5.45 -17.72 -2.99
N HIS A 32 5.87 -16.61 -2.37
CA HIS A 32 6.63 -15.57 -3.06
C HIS A 32 7.98 -16.11 -3.56
N ILE A 33 8.68 -16.89 -2.73
CA ILE A 33 9.98 -17.50 -3.04
C ILE A 33 9.85 -18.53 -4.17
N ALA A 34 8.80 -19.35 -4.14
CA ALA A 34 8.52 -20.33 -5.18
C ALA A 34 8.23 -19.65 -6.52
N LEU A 35 7.41 -18.60 -6.54
CA LEU A 35 7.12 -17.83 -7.75
C LEU A 35 8.38 -17.15 -8.31
N ALA A 36 9.21 -16.56 -7.46
CA ALA A 36 10.49 -15.97 -7.89
C ALA A 36 11.44 -17.02 -8.51
N SER A 37 11.47 -18.23 -7.94
CA SER A 37 12.25 -19.34 -8.48
C SER A 37 11.75 -19.79 -9.86
N LEU A 38 10.43 -19.87 -10.04
CA LEU A 38 9.80 -20.22 -11.33
C LEU A 38 10.00 -19.14 -12.40
N GLU A 39 9.89 -17.86 -12.04
CA GLU A 39 10.19 -16.73 -12.92
C GLU A 39 11.66 -16.77 -13.36
N LYS A 40 12.60 -16.97 -12.42
CA LYS A 40 14.03 -17.11 -12.73
C LYS A 40 14.33 -18.32 -13.63
N ALA A 41 13.57 -19.39 -13.50
CA ALA A 41 13.67 -20.58 -14.35
C ALA A 41 12.97 -20.41 -15.72
N GLY A 42 12.42 -19.23 -16.04
CA GLY A 42 11.73 -18.97 -17.30
C GLY A 42 10.39 -19.69 -17.44
N ARG A 43 9.77 -20.11 -16.32
CA ARG A 43 8.47 -20.80 -16.29
C ARG A 43 7.30 -19.85 -16.07
N ILE A 44 7.57 -18.61 -15.67
CA ILE A 44 6.59 -17.53 -15.56
C ILE A 44 7.07 -16.41 -16.46
N ASN A 45 6.32 -16.15 -17.54
CA ASN A 45 6.65 -15.08 -18.49
C ASN A 45 6.27 -13.70 -17.97
N PHE A 46 5.22 -13.64 -17.14
CA PHE A 46 4.72 -12.40 -16.58
C PHE A 46 4.11 -12.63 -15.20
N LEU A 47 4.53 -11.83 -14.23
CA LEU A 47 3.94 -11.80 -12.90
C LEU A 47 3.20 -10.48 -12.71
N MET A 48 1.99 -10.52 -12.17
CA MET A 48 1.25 -9.33 -11.73
C MET A 48 0.68 -9.56 -10.35
N THR A 49 0.59 -8.49 -9.56
CA THR A 49 0.06 -8.56 -8.20
C THR A 49 -0.94 -7.43 -7.95
N GLN A 50 -2.00 -7.76 -7.21
CA GLN A 50 -2.92 -6.78 -6.63
C GLN A 50 -2.36 -6.22 -5.31
N ASN A 51 -1.41 -6.92 -4.69
CA ASN A 51 -0.84 -6.50 -3.42
C ASN A 51 0.03 -5.26 -3.63
N VAL A 52 0.11 -4.43 -2.59
CA VAL A 52 0.86 -3.16 -2.58
C VAL A 52 2.12 -3.24 -1.70
N ASP A 53 2.43 -4.44 -1.20
CA ASP A 53 3.37 -4.76 -0.12
C ASP A 53 4.82 -5.00 -0.53
N ARG A 54 5.09 -5.09 -1.83
CA ARG A 54 6.42 -5.41 -2.39
C ARG A 54 7.05 -6.70 -1.89
N LEU A 55 6.30 -7.65 -1.33
CA LEU A 55 6.85 -8.94 -0.90
C LEU A 55 7.34 -9.78 -2.08
N HIS A 56 6.69 -9.68 -3.24
CA HIS A 56 7.21 -10.27 -4.49
C HIS A 56 8.56 -9.67 -4.90
N HIS A 57 8.71 -8.35 -4.85
CA HIS A 57 9.99 -7.69 -5.16
C HIS A 57 11.10 -8.16 -4.20
N ARG A 58 10.79 -8.24 -2.90
CA ARG A 58 11.72 -8.73 -1.88
C ARG A 58 12.08 -10.20 -2.04
N ALA A 59 11.19 -11.02 -2.61
CA ALA A 59 11.48 -12.41 -2.95
C ALA A 59 12.36 -12.57 -4.20
N GLY A 60 12.62 -11.50 -4.95
CA GLY A 60 13.44 -11.51 -6.16
C GLY A 60 12.64 -11.49 -7.48
N SER A 61 11.32 -11.34 -7.41
CA SER A 61 10.46 -11.17 -8.59
C SER A 61 10.36 -9.71 -9.05
N ASN A 62 9.86 -9.47 -10.27
CA ASN A 62 9.58 -8.12 -10.76
C ASN A 62 8.15 -7.97 -11.33
N PRO A 63 7.11 -8.07 -10.48
CA PRO A 63 5.74 -8.03 -10.96
C PRO A 63 5.31 -6.65 -11.47
N LEU A 64 4.26 -6.66 -12.30
CA LEU A 64 3.40 -5.50 -12.46
C LEU A 64 2.53 -5.29 -11.22
N GLU A 65 2.77 -4.22 -10.46
CA GLU A 65 1.94 -3.79 -9.32
C GLU A 65 0.63 -3.14 -9.84
N LEU A 66 -0.44 -3.91 -9.98
CA LEU A 66 -1.70 -3.47 -10.58
C LEU A 66 -2.34 -2.32 -9.79
N HIS A 67 -2.33 -2.44 -8.46
CA HIS A 67 -2.85 -1.41 -7.54
C HIS A 67 -1.76 -0.47 -7.03
N GLY A 68 -0.52 -0.63 -7.50
CA GLY A 68 0.61 0.23 -7.17
C GLY A 68 1.27 -0.07 -5.82
N THR A 69 1.81 1.00 -5.26
CA THR A 69 2.78 1.13 -4.18
C THR A 69 2.38 1.74 -2.83
N VAL A 70 2.41 1.08 -1.67
CA VAL A 70 2.47 1.87 -0.41
C VAL A 70 3.83 2.51 -0.16
N TYR A 71 4.90 2.04 -0.83
CA TYR A 71 6.27 2.54 -0.65
C TYR A 71 6.55 3.85 -1.39
N ARG A 72 5.57 4.39 -2.13
CA ARG A 72 5.67 5.67 -2.84
C ARG A 72 4.49 6.56 -2.49
N VAL A 73 4.76 7.85 -2.34
CA VAL A 73 3.75 8.90 -2.17
C VAL A 73 3.86 9.85 -3.35
N GLY A 74 2.72 10.29 -3.89
CA GLY A 74 2.62 11.16 -5.04
C GLY A 74 1.69 12.35 -4.78
N CYS A 75 2.02 13.49 -5.37
CA CYS A 75 1.14 14.66 -5.45
C CYS A 75 0.15 14.45 -6.59
N ILE A 76 -1.15 14.57 -6.29
CA ILE A 76 -2.21 14.34 -7.28
C ILE A 76 -2.37 15.51 -8.25
N GLU A 77 -1.77 16.66 -7.96
CA GLU A 77 -1.84 17.88 -8.77
C GLU A 77 -0.65 18.00 -9.73
N CYS A 78 0.59 17.87 -9.26
CA CYS A 78 1.78 18.10 -10.08
C CYS A 78 2.59 16.83 -10.41
N GLY A 79 2.16 15.67 -9.94
CA GLY A 79 2.84 14.39 -10.20
C GLY A 79 4.18 14.19 -9.49
N PHE A 80 4.61 15.15 -8.65
CA PHE A 80 5.78 14.97 -7.81
C PHE A 80 5.66 13.72 -6.94
N SER A 81 6.72 12.91 -6.85
CA SER A 81 6.75 11.71 -6.01
C SER A 81 7.93 11.68 -5.06
N LEU A 82 7.71 11.10 -3.88
CA LEU A 82 8.72 10.84 -2.86
C LEU A 82 8.57 9.42 -2.30
N SER A 83 9.62 8.93 -1.62
CA SER A 83 9.56 7.65 -0.92
C SER A 83 8.59 7.73 0.28
N ARG A 84 7.98 6.60 0.64
CA ARG A 84 7.11 6.53 1.84
C ARG A 84 7.87 6.81 3.12
N SER A 85 9.15 6.42 3.21
CA SER A 85 10.02 6.72 4.36
C SER A 85 10.25 8.22 4.50
N SER A 86 10.62 8.92 3.41
CA SER A 86 10.78 10.38 3.45
C SER A 86 9.48 11.11 3.79
N PHE A 87 8.33 10.59 3.36
CA PHE A 87 7.04 11.12 3.79
C PHE A 87 6.79 10.87 5.29
N GLN A 88 7.12 9.69 5.80
CA GLN A 88 7.03 9.34 7.23
C GLN A 88 7.86 10.31 8.07
N ASP A 89 9.10 10.58 7.68
CA ASP A 89 9.99 11.52 8.37
C ASP A 89 9.38 12.93 8.43
N ARG A 90 8.81 13.42 7.31
CA ARG A 90 8.12 14.73 7.28
C ARG A 90 6.89 14.77 8.18
N VAL A 91 6.13 13.67 8.28
CA VAL A 91 5.01 13.60 9.23
C VAL A 91 5.53 13.69 10.66
N LYS A 92 6.62 12.98 11.00
CA LYS A 92 7.25 13.03 12.32
C LYS A 92 7.76 14.42 12.68
N GLU A 93 8.46 15.07 11.75
CA GLU A 93 8.99 16.43 11.92
C GLU A 93 7.90 17.47 12.18
N LEU A 94 6.76 17.37 11.51
CA LEU A 94 5.61 18.25 11.73
C LEU A 94 4.88 17.95 13.05
N ASN A 95 4.96 16.71 13.54
CA ASN A 95 4.14 16.23 14.64
C ASN A 95 4.96 15.46 15.69
N PRO A 96 6.04 16.04 16.26
CA PRO A 96 7.01 15.27 17.05
C PRO A 96 6.38 14.59 18.27
N LYS A 97 5.56 15.31 19.06
CA LYS A 97 4.89 14.75 20.24
C LYS A 97 3.89 13.64 19.89
N TRP A 98 3.18 13.81 18.78
CA TRP A 98 2.21 12.81 18.31
C TRP A 98 2.93 11.57 17.78
N ALA A 99 4.01 11.74 17.02
CA ALA A 99 4.80 10.64 16.50
C ALA A 99 5.45 9.84 17.62
N ASP A 100 6.03 10.52 18.62
CA ASP A 100 6.57 9.87 19.82
C ASP A 100 5.49 9.10 20.57
N ALA A 101 4.28 9.68 20.73
CA ALA A 101 3.17 8.97 21.35
C ALA A 101 2.79 7.71 20.57
N VAL A 102 2.67 7.79 19.25
CA VAL A 102 2.32 6.64 18.39
C VAL A 102 3.42 5.57 18.37
N GLU A 103 4.69 5.96 18.38
CA GLU A 103 5.82 5.03 18.33
C GLU A 103 6.06 4.29 19.65
N ASN A 104 5.70 4.91 20.78
CA ASN A 104 5.80 4.35 22.14
C ASN A 104 4.54 3.59 22.59
N LEU A 105 3.50 3.50 21.78
CA LEU A 105 2.38 2.60 22.05
C LEU A 105 2.90 1.16 21.93
N ASP A 106 3.18 0.54 23.08
CA ASP A 106 3.56 -0.87 23.15
C ASP A 106 2.41 -1.75 22.62
N TYR A 107 2.76 -2.55 21.62
CA TYR A 107 1.84 -3.45 20.93
C TYR A 107 2.04 -4.86 21.48
N ASP A 108 1.34 -5.20 22.56
CA ASP A 108 1.37 -6.56 23.13
C ASP A 108 0.58 -7.53 22.24
N SER A 109 1.25 -8.59 21.78
CA SER A 109 0.82 -9.48 20.71
C SER A 109 -0.11 -10.62 21.16
N ASN A 110 -0.47 -10.70 22.44
CA ASN A 110 -1.13 -11.87 23.03
C ASN A 110 -2.46 -11.59 23.76
N SER A 111 -3.11 -10.45 23.57
CA SER A 111 -4.43 -10.22 24.15
C SER A 111 -5.53 -10.02 23.08
N ASP A 112 -6.58 -10.84 23.17
CA ASP A 112 -7.89 -10.58 22.54
C ASP A 112 -8.56 -9.31 23.09
N SER A 113 -7.94 -8.68 24.09
CA SER A 113 -8.22 -7.35 24.64
C SER A 113 -7.11 -6.34 24.32
N SER A 114 -6.44 -6.50 23.17
CA SER A 114 -5.42 -5.57 22.69
C SER A 114 -6.06 -4.25 22.27
N PHE A 115 -5.58 -3.17 22.88
CA PHE A 115 -6.03 -1.80 22.70
C PHE A 115 -6.10 -1.42 21.21
N GLY A 116 -7.33 -1.35 20.69
CA GLY A 116 -7.69 -0.65 19.45
C GLY A 116 -7.15 -1.20 18.12
N MET A 117 -6.22 -2.15 18.12
CA MET A 117 -5.55 -2.60 16.90
C MET A 117 -6.06 -3.97 16.43
N LYS A 118 -7.31 -4.02 15.97
CA LYS A 118 -7.80 -5.16 15.18
C LYS A 118 -7.34 -5.00 13.74
N GLN A 119 -6.50 -5.92 13.28
CA GLN A 119 -6.15 -6.02 11.86
C GLN A 119 -7.41 -6.40 11.08
N ARG A 120 -7.89 -5.49 10.24
CA ARG A 120 -8.98 -5.80 9.31
C ARG A 120 -8.48 -6.76 8.23
N PRO A 121 -9.37 -7.53 7.58
CA PRO A 121 -8.99 -8.48 6.51
C PRO A 121 -8.23 -7.84 5.33
N ASP A 122 -8.28 -6.52 5.17
CA ASP A 122 -7.59 -5.70 4.17
C ASP A 122 -6.27 -5.08 4.65
N GLY A 123 -5.90 -5.28 5.93
CA GLY A 123 -4.65 -4.77 6.52
C GLY A 123 -4.75 -3.40 7.18
N ASP A 124 -5.94 -2.80 7.26
CA ASP A 124 -6.14 -1.53 7.96
C ASP A 124 -6.08 -1.69 9.49
N ILE A 125 -5.52 -0.68 10.15
CA ILE A 125 -5.41 -0.56 11.62
C ILE A 125 -6.45 0.43 12.11
N GLU A 126 -7.24 0.04 13.11
CA GLU A 126 -8.08 0.98 13.86
C GLU A 126 -7.21 1.73 14.89
N ILE A 127 -7.41 3.04 15.00
CA ILE A 127 -6.71 3.91 15.96
C ILE A 127 -7.78 4.71 16.69
N ASP A 128 -7.57 4.98 17.99
CA ASP A 128 -8.39 5.89 18.79
C ASP A 128 -8.59 7.22 18.05
N GLU A 129 -9.83 7.70 17.98
CA GLU A 129 -10.19 8.97 17.33
C GLU A 129 -9.36 10.15 17.86
N LYS A 130 -8.88 10.07 19.12
CA LYS A 130 -7.98 11.07 19.73
C LYS A 130 -6.63 11.21 19.02
N LEU A 131 -6.16 10.15 18.36
CA LEU A 131 -4.92 10.18 17.57
C LEU A 131 -5.17 10.67 16.13
N GLU A 132 -6.44 10.79 15.70
CA GLU A 132 -6.83 11.37 14.41
C GLU A 132 -6.96 12.91 14.49
N GLU A 133 -7.17 13.45 15.70
CA GLU A 133 -7.24 14.89 15.96
C GLU A 133 -5.85 15.52 16.07
N GLY A 134 -5.67 16.71 15.47
CA GLY A 134 -4.43 17.48 15.58
C GLY A 134 -3.24 16.98 14.75
N LEU A 135 -3.40 15.93 13.92
CA LEU A 135 -2.35 15.49 13.00
C LEU A 135 -2.23 16.40 11.78
N ASP A 136 -1.09 17.08 11.62
CA ASP A 136 -0.76 17.86 10.45
C ASP A 136 -0.14 16.99 9.34
N ILE A 137 -0.75 17.02 8.15
CA ILE A 137 -0.30 16.23 7.00
C ILE A 137 0.56 17.10 6.09
N PRO A 138 1.80 16.67 5.75
CA PRO A 138 2.63 17.40 4.82
C PRO A 138 1.94 17.61 3.47
N SER A 139 1.99 18.83 2.95
CA SER A 139 1.64 19.13 1.56
C SER A 139 2.82 18.90 0.61
N CYS A 140 2.53 18.88 -0.69
CA CYS A 140 3.56 18.84 -1.72
C CYS A 140 4.44 20.10 -1.65
N HIS A 141 5.75 19.94 -1.53
CA HIS A 141 6.67 21.09 -1.47
C HIS A 141 6.77 21.86 -2.80
N ARG A 142 6.31 21.29 -3.92
CA ARG A 142 6.39 21.95 -5.24
C ARG A 142 5.19 22.83 -5.56
N CYS A 143 3.99 22.42 -5.13
CA CYS A 143 2.74 23.10 -5.52
C CYS A 143 1.72 23.24 -4.38
N ASN A 144 2.09 22.85 -3.16
CA ASN A 144 1.21 22.78 -1.99
C ASN A 144 -0.02 21.85 -2.14
N GLY A 145 -0.02 20.99 -3.16
CA GLY A 145 -1.06 20.00 -3.42
C GLY A 145 -1.12 18.82 -2.45
N ILE A 146 -2.16 18.00 -2.60
CA ILE A 146 -2.44 16.83 -1.77
C ILE A 146 -1.48 15.69 -2.11
N LEU A 147 -0.81 15.19 -1.08
CA LEU A 147 -0.03 13.96 -1.14
C LEU A 147 -0.92 12.74 -0.84
N LYS A 148 -0.83 11.74 -1.71
CA LYS A 148 -1.57 10.48 -1.65
C LYS A 148 -0.59 9.31 -1.85
N PRO A 149 -0.73 8.18 -1.16
CA PRO A 149 0.02 6.97 -1.51
C PRO A 149 -0.25 6.59 -2.98
N ASP A 150 0.74 6.00 -3.66
CA ASP A 150 0.55 5.44 -5.00
C ASP A 150 -0.23 4.12 -4.97
N VAL A 151 -1.35 4.09 -4.27
CA VAL A 151 -2.25 2.95 -4.22
C VAL A 151 -3.56 3.30 -4.90
N VAL A 152 -4.06 2.44 -5.76
CA VAL A 152 -5.41 2.58 -6.34
C VAL A 152 -6.42 2.34 -5.22
N PHE A 153 -7.17 3.36 -4.81
CA PHE A 153 -8.21 3.19 -3.80
C PHE A 153 -9.50 2.63 -4.41
N PHE A 154 -10.41 2.14 -3.57
CA PHE A 154 -11.75 1.80 -4.02
C PHE A 154 -12.43 3.02 -4.65
N GLY A 155 -12.91 2.85 -5.88
CA GLY A 155 -13.49 3.91 -6.70
C GLY A 155 -12.48 4.66 -7.59
N ASP A 156 -11.17 4.45 -7.41
CA ASP A 156 -10.16 4.94 -8.35
C ASP A 156 -10.05 4.02 -9.57
N ASN A 157 -9.57 4.58 -10.68
CA ASN A 157 -9.20 3.79 -11.85
C ASN A 157 -7.73 3.35 -11.76
N VAL A 158 -7.46 2.09 -12.11
CA VAL A 158 -6.09 1.65 -12.41
C VAL A 158 -5.54 2.50 -13.55
N PRO A 159 -4.33 3.09 -13.44
CA PRO A 159 -3.75 3.89 -14.50
C PRO A 159 -3.71 3.14 -15.83
N LYS A 160 -4.14 3.82 -16.91
CA LYS A 160 -4.32 3.20 -18.24
C LYS A 160 -3.12 2.39 -18.70
N GLY A 161 -1.90 2.94 -18.59
CA GLY A 161 -0.69 2.21 -18.97
C GLY A 161 -0.44 0.92 -18.18
N ARG A 162 -0.83 0.86 -16.90
CA ARG A 162 -0.75 -0.39 -16.10
C ARG A 162 -1.83 -1.37 -16.54
N ALA A 163 -3.05 -0.89 -16.76
CA ALA A 163 -4.17 -1.70 -17.23
C ALA A 163 -3.89 -2.33 -18.61
N ASP A 164 -3.39 -1.53 -19.55
CA ASP A 164 -3.09 -1.96 -20.92
C ASP A 164 -1.99 -3.05 -20.90
N ARG A 165 -0.92 -2.85 -20.13
CA ARG A 165 0.15 -3.87 -19.94
C ARG A 165 -0.37 -5.16 -19.33
N ALA A 166 -1.26 -5.08 -18.33
CA ALA A 166 -1.86 -6.27 -17.72
C ALA A 166 -2.71 -7.04 -18.74
N MET A 167 -3.55 -6.34 -19.51
CA MET A 167 -4.38 -6.95 -20.55
C MET A 167 -3.56 -7.55 -21.69
N GLU A 168 -2.49 -6.89 -22.10
CA GLU A 168 -1.57 -7.40 -23.12
C GLU A 168 -0.89 -8.70 -22.66
N ALA A 169 -0.40 -8.75 -21.42
CA ALA A 169 0.20 -9.95 -20.84
C ALA A 169 -0.78 -11.12 -20.78
N VAL A 170 -2.04 -10.87 -20.38
CA VAL A 170 -3.09 -11.90 -20.38
C VAL A 170 -3.38 -12.40 -21.79
N ARG A 171 -3.56 -11.51 -22.77
CA ARG A 171 -3.86 -11.90 -24.15
C ARG A 171 -2.75 -12.71 -24.80
N GLY A 172 -1.51 -12.49 -24.38
CA GLY A 172 -0.34 -13.20 -24.89
C GLY A 172 0.00 -14.49 -24.14
N CYS A 173 -0.67 -14.81 -23.04
CA CYS A 173 -0.40 -16.02 -22.28
C CYS A 173 -1.12 -17.25 -22.85
N ASP A 174 -0.48 -18.40 -22.74
CA ASP A 174 -1.06 -19.72 -23.03
C ASP A 174 -1.78 -20.33 -21.82
N ALA A 175 -1.42 -19.89 -20.61
CA ALA A 175 -2.07 -20.22 -19.36
C ALA A 175 -2.05 -19.05 -18.37
N PHE A 176 -3.11 -18.93 -17.58
CA PHE A 176 -3.26 -17.94 -16.51
C PHE A 176 -3.49 -18.63 -15.17
N LEU A 177 -2.74 -18.24 -14.14
CA LEU A 177 -2.87 -18.78 -12.78
C LEU A 177 -3.22 -17.65 -11.79
N ALA A 178 -4.40 -17.71 -11.19
CA ALA A 178 -4.80 -16.83 -10.11
C ALA A 178 -4.44 -17.45 -8.75
N LEU A 179 -3.65 -16.74 -7.93
CA LEU A 179 -3.22 -17.21 -6.61
C LEU A 179 -3.62 -16.22 -5.52
N GLY A 180 -4.21 -16.73 -4.44
CA GLY A 180 -4.50 -15.93 -3.25
C GLY A 180 -5.44 -14.74 -3.49
N THR A 181 -6.30 -14.81 -4.50
CA THR A 181 -7.25 -13.75 -4.84
C THR A 181 -8.65 -14.32 -5.06
N SER A 182 -9.67 -13.60 -4.57
CA SER A 182 -11.08 -13.92 -4.86
C SER A 182 -11.52 -13.45 -6.24
N LEU A 183 -10.71 -12.63 -6.92
CA LEU A 183 -11.04 -11.96 -8.18
C LEU A 183 -12.35 -11.14 -8.13
N MET A 184 -12.84 -10.76 -6.95
CA MET A 184 -14.10 -10.01 -6.84
C MET A 184 -13.96 -8.52 -7.18
N THR A 185 -12.72 -7.99 -7.22
CA THR A 185 -12.51 -6.59 -7.62
C THR A 185 -12.50 -6.48 -9.13
N MET A 186 -13.28 -5.55 -9.69
CA MET A 186 -13.41 -5.38 -11.16
C MET A 186 -12.07 -5.15 -11.88
N SER A 187 -11.08 -4.56 -11.19
CA SER A 187 -9.74 -4.37 -11.74
C SER A 187 -9.03 -5.68 -12.10
N ALA A 188 -9.27 -6.73 -11.32
CA ALA A 188 -8.68 -8.06 -11.51
C ALA A 188 -9.64 -9.02 -12.21
N PHE A 189 -10.95 -8.95 -11.91
CA PHE A 189 -11.96 -9.80 -12.55
C PHE A 189 -11.95 -9.67 -14.08
N ARG A 190 -11.78 -8.45 -14.61
CA ARG A 190 -11.76 -8.19 -16.06
C ARG A 190 -10.55 -8.77 -16.82
N LEU A 191 -9.58 -9.32 -16.09
CA LEU A 191 -8.38 -9.92 -16.67
C LEU A 191 -8.61 -11.39 -17.07
N ILE A 192 -9.73 -11.99 -16.70
CA ILE A 192 -10.14 -13.36 -17.06
C ILE A 192 -11.43 -13.31 -17.88
#